data_AF-A0A836HFV2-F1
#
_entry.id   AF-A0A836HFV2-F1
#
_cell.length_a   1.000
_cell.length_b   1.000
_cell.length_c   1.000
_cell.angle_alpha   90.00
_cell.angle_beta   90.00
_cell.angle_gamma   90.00
#
_symmetry.space_group_name_H-M   'P 1'
#
loop_
_entity.id
_entity.type
_entity.pdbx_description
1 polymer ?
#
loop_
_entity_poly.entity_id
_entity_poly.type
_entity_poly.pdbx_seq_one_letter_code
_entity_poly.pdbx_strand_id
1 'polypeptide(L)'
;MPKHSNLYRTYLLTLLTIAQTDAHSQTSFWSQKRRTRVRAHRQLTSLISTAPAATTTTTQPSPLFPVYVRTHTMKLERVVVLCACAMVLSLGALFHLSLYNHGKDMKIMQHMYSSYDPLEDCATPFGQLLGVADDVPAYSNCNTKFSSSYINYVNLMDPMDNGRRGDPSETRVIMTAYRYSAYDYYMRWLAWNRGVIPRLVENTNQLWRKVDFFNPAKTEQDWSAVYIANHERATNVDERKFNAPRRADAIIFHMNESAIPAGHIAVVVRVEDDREAAGSPEELKRLKKMRLHPRRVFVAEQNYKNKPWGEERNFSRVLHFKWRAVSETAHEGYYVDPDGLRIMGVMRVGKAMPLRATPDPYQEALEMGNDGDL
;
A
#
# COMPACT_ATOMS: atom_id res chain seq x y z
N MET A 1 57.15 -3.50 -24.81
CA MET A 1 56.14 -2.49 -25.25
C MET A 1 56.04 -2.62 -26.77
N PRO A 2 54.85 -2.80 -27.42
CA PRO A 2 53.54 -2.20 -27.14
C PRO A 2 52.34 -3.19 -27.12
N LYS A 3 51.33 -3.02 -26.25
CA LYS A 3 50.00 -3.69 -26.35
C LYS A 3 48.87 -2.93 -25.61
N HIS A 4 48.70 -1.62 -25.82
CA HIS A 4 47.56 -0.87 -25.24
C HIS A 4 46.70 -0.07 -26.24
N SER A 5 46.95 -0.15 -27.56
CA SER A 5 46.20 0.65 -28.55
C SER A 5 44.84 0.08 -28.97
N ASN A 6 44.53 -1.19 -28.68
CA ASN A 6 43.29 -1.82 -29.18
C ASN A 6 42.07 -1.61 -28.28
N LEU A 7 42.23 -1.38 -26.97
CA LEU A 7 41.09 -1.23 -26.05
C LEU A 7 40.37 0.12 -26.20
N TYR A 8 41.09 1.18 -26.54
CA TYR A 8 40.50 2.51 -26.75
C TYR A 8 39.66 2.59 -28.03
N ARG A 9 40.01 1.82 -29.06
CA ARG A 9 39.29 1.83 -30.35
C ARG A 9 37.92 1.15 -30.23
N THR A 10 37.84 0.08 -29.43
CA THR A 10 36.57 -0.63 -29.18
C THR A 10 35.62 0.22 -28.34
N TYR A 11 36.12 0.94 -27.32
CA TYR A 11 35.28 1.80 -26.50
C TYR A 11 34.68 3.00 -27.26
N LEU A 12 35.44 3.62 -28.16
CA LEU A 12 34.96 4.73 -28.97
C LEU A 12 33.89 4.32 -30.00
N LEU A 13 34.01 3.12 -30.58
CA LEU A 13 33.03 2.58 -31.52
C LEU A 13 31.69 2.26 -30.83
N THR A 14 31.72 1.75 -29.60
CA THR A 14 30.49 1.49 -28.82
C THR A 14 29.75 2.78 -28.45
N LEU A 15 30.49 3.83 -28.07
CA LEU A 15 29.88 5.14 -27.73
C LEU A 15 29.29 5.86 -28.95
N LEU A 16 29.92 5.74 -30.13
CA LEU A 16 29.38 6.27 -31.38
C LEU A 16 28.12 5.55 -31.85
N THR A 17 28.00 4.25 -31.56
CA THR A 17 26.82 3.45 -31.94
C THR A 17 25.61 3.80 -31.07
N ILE A 18 25.83 4.04 -29.78
CA ILE A 18 24.77 4.47 -28.82
C ILE A 18 24.23 5.86 -29.19
N ALA A 19 25.11 6.80 -29.58
CA ALA A 19 24.71 8.14 -29.99
C ALA A 19 23.89 8.17 -31.30
N GLN A 20 24.12 7.22 -32.23
CA GLN A 20 23.35 7.14 -33.47
C GLN A 20 21.96 6.52 -33.28
N THR A 21 21.79 5.62 -32.31
CA THR A 21 20.46 5.06 -31.97
C THR A 21 19.53 6.08 -31.31
N ASP A 22 20.07 7.03 -30.53
CA ASP A 22 19.25 8.09 -29.90
C ASP A 22 18.79 9.17 -30.90
N ALA A 23 19.56 9.44 -31.95
CA ALA A 23 19.16 10.39 -32.99
C ALA A 23 18.00 9.88 -33.85
N HIS A 24 17.87 8.56 -34.02
CA HIS A 24 16.78 7.94 -34.78
C HIS A 24 15.46 7.83 -34.00
N SER A 25 15.49 7.79 -32.66
CA SER A 25 14.27 7.74 -31.84
C SER A 25 13.56 9.10 -31.76
N GLN A 26 14.33 10.20 -31.72
CA GLN A 26 13.75 11.54 -31.62
C GLN A 26 13.08 12.00 -32.92
N THR A 27 13.56 11.57 -34.09
CA THR A 27 12.97 11.98 -35.38
C THR A 27 11.63 11.29 -35.68
N SER A 28 11.37 10.10 -35.13
CA SER A 28 10.07 9.42 -35.29
C SER A 28 8.96 10.07 -34.44
N PHE A 29 9.32 10.56 -33.24
CA PHE A 29 8.39 11.20 -32.30
C PHE A 29 7.81 12.52 -32.85
N TRP A 30 8.60 13.31 -33.59
CA TRP A 30 8.15 14.57 -34.18
C TRP A 30 7.29 14.39 -35.46
N SER A 31 7.43 13.28 -36.16
CA SER A 31 6.63 12.95 -37.36
C SER A 31 5.18 12.58 -37.00
N GLN A 32 4.98 11.87 -35.87
CA GLN A 32 3.66 11.41 -35.45
C GLN A 32 2.80 12.54 -34.86
N LYS A 33 3.42 13.55 -34.22
CA LYS A 33 2.73 14.72 -33.66
C LYS A 33 2.17 15.69 -34.71
N ARG A 34 2.69 15.68 -35.96
CA ARG A 34 2.17 16.51 -37.05
C ARG A 34 0.93 15.92 -37.73
N ARG A 35 0.70 14.60 -37.66
CA ARG A 35 -0.45 13.96 -38.32
C ARG A 35 -1.77 14.07 -37.54
N THR A 36 -1.72 14.26 -36.22
CA THR A 36 -2.93 14.40 -35.38
C THR A 36 -3.52 15.81 -35.37
N ARG A 37 -2.75 16.85 -35.71
CA ARG A 37 -3.24 18.24 -35.73
C ARG A 37 -4.13 18.61 -36.91
N VAL A 38 -4.09 17.86 -38.02
CA VAL A 38 -4.85 18.20 -39.25
C VAL A 38 -6.27 17.62 -39.24
N ARG A 39 -6.59 16.67 -38.34
CA ARG A 39 -7.90 15.99 -38.34
C ARG A 39 -8.94 16.62 -37.40
N ALA A 40 -8.53 17.49 -36.49
CA ALA A 40 -9.42 18.10 -35.49
C ALA A 40 -10.19 19.34 -35.97
N HIS A 41 -9.88 19.89 -37.15
CA HIS A 41 -10.47 21.17 -37.58
C HIS A 41 -11.78 21.04 -38.40
N ARG A 42 -12.35 19.84 -38.55
CA ARG A 42 -13.45 19.60 -39.52
C ARG A 42 -14.79 19.14 -38.93
N GLN A 43 -15.00 19.18 -37.62
CA GLN A 43 -16.26 18.68 -37.00
C GLN A 43 -16.95 19.65 -36.02
N LEU A 44 -16.62 20.94 -36.03
CA LEU A 44 -17.32 21.97 -35.25
C LEU A 44 -18.22 22.80 -36.15
N THR A 45 -19.30 22.21 -36.65
CA THR A 45 -20.43 22.95 -37.24
C THR A 45 -21.67 22.07 -37.33
N SER A 46 -22.20 21.65 -36.19
CA SER A 46 -23.61 21.27 -36.10
C SER A 46 -24.07 21.21 -34.65
N LEU A 47 -25.25 21.74 -34.39
CA LEU A 47 -26.11 21.53 -33.23
C LEU A 47 -26.01 22.57 -32.11
N ILE A 48 -26.55 23.74 -32.43
CA ILE A 48 -27.47 24.49 -31.57
C ILE A 48 -28.80 23.70 -31.56
N SER A 49 -29.39 23.44 -30.39
CA SER A 49 -30.82 23.70 -30.09
C SER A 49 -31.36 22.84 -28.93
N THR A 50 -32.20 23.50 -28.10
CA THR A 50 -33.17 23.02 -27.11
C THR A 50 -32.69 22.64 -25.70
N ALA A 51 -33.02 23.51 -24.73
CA ALA A 51 -33.13 23.22 -23.31
C ALA A 51 -34.60 23.43 -22.88
N PRO A 52 -35.19 22.59 -22.01
CA PRO A 52 -36.54 22.78 -21.52
C PRO A 52 -36.61 23.57 -20.20
N ALA A 53 -37.79 24.15 -19.99
CA ALA A 53 -38.16 25.11 -18.98
C ALA A 53 -38.13 24.59 -17.53
N ALA A 54 -37.68 25.44 -16.61
CA ALA A 54 -37.80 25.25 -15.17
C ALA A 54 -38.93 26.10 -14.58
N THR A 55 -39.66 25.45 -13.68
CA THR A 55 -40.91 25.83 -13.04
C THR A 55 -40.77 27.01 -12.07
N THR A 56 -41.64 27.99 -12.22
CA THR A 56 -41.78 29.16 -11.32
C THR A 56 -42.62 28.81 -10.09
N THR A 57 -42.05 28.95 -8.91
CA THR A 57 -42.77 28.93 -7.63
C THR A 57 -42.87 30.35 -7.06
N THR A 58 -44.10 30.78 -6.87
CA THR A 58 -44.53 32.10 -6.42
C THR A 58 -44.31 32.28 -4.92
N THR A 59 -43.52 33.28 -4.51
CA THR A 59 -43.38 33.70 -3.11
C THR A 59 -43.74 35.18 -2.98
N GLN A 60 -44.61 35.49 -2.01
CA GLN A 60 -45.20 36.80 -1.77
C GLN A 60 -44.17 37.89 -1.41
N PRO A 61 -44.39 39.15 -1.81
CA PRO A 61 -43.54 40.26 -1.38
C PRO A 61 -43.91 40.74 0.03
N SER A 62 -42.91 40.78 0.90
CA SER A 62 -42.94 41.52 2.16
C SER A 62 -42.61 43.01 1.91
N PRO A 63 -43.12 43.94 2.73
CA PRO A 63 -42.98 45.37 2.48
C PRO A 63 -41.52 45.83 2.60
N LEU A 64 -41.09 46.56 1.57
CA LEU A 64 -39.80 47.22 1.47
C LEU A 64 -39.69 48.32 2.53
N PHE A 65 -38.82 48.11 3.53
CA PHE A 65 -38.26 49.21 4.30
C PHE A 65 -37.15 49.86 3.48
N PRO A 66 -37.16 51.19 3.27
CA PRO A 66 -36.07 51.87 2.57
C PRO A 66 -34.81 51.81 3.45
N VAL A 67 -33.87 50.93 3.10
CA VAL A 67 -32.52 50.99 3.64
C VAL A 67 -31.84 52.20 2.99
N TYR A 68 -31.73 53.27 3.76
CA TYR A 68 -30.99 54.47 3.38
C TYR A 68 -29.49 54.13 3.40
N VAL A 69 -28.97 53.66 2.26
CA VAL A 69 -27.53 53.46 2.07
C VAL A 69 -26.89 54.83 1.96
N ARG A 70 -26.40 55.34 3.09
CA ARG A 70 -25.59 56.54 3.15
C ARG A 70 -24.25 56.24 2.48
N THR A 71 -24.15 56.51 1.17
CA THR A 71 -22.91 56.42 0.41
C THR A 71 -21.97 57.52 0.90
N HIS A 72 -21.17 57.22 1.92
CA HIS A 72 -20.02 58.03 2.25
C HIS A 72 -19.04 57.90 1.09
N THR A 73 -18.95 58.94 0.27
CA THR A 73 -17.92 59.08 -0.76
C THR A 73 -16.57 59.13 -0.05
N MET A 74 -15.92 57.98 0.04
CA MET A 74 -14.54 57.91 0.50
C MET A 74 -13.71 58.70 -0.51
N LYS A 75 -13.06 59.77 -0.03
CA LYS A 75 -12.12 60.54 -0.84
C LYS A 75 -11.10 59.57 -1.44
N LEU A 76 -10.84 59.71 -2.74
CA LEU A 76 -9.94 58.85 -3.51
C LEU A 76 -8.60 58.60 -2.80
N GLU A 77 -8.08 59.62 -2.12
CA GLU A 77 -6.87 59.56 -1.29
C GLU A 77 -6.93 58.44 -0.22
N ARG A 78 -8.07 58.25 0.44
CA ARG A 78 -8.24 57.20 1.47
C ARG A 78 -8.30 55.80 0.86
N VAL A 79 -8.87 55.68 -0.34
CA VAL A 79 -8.91 54.41 -1.06
C VAL A 79 -7.51 54.00 -1.48
N VAL A 80 -6.71 54.94 -2.00
CA VAL A 80 -5.32 54.70 -2.40
C VAL A 80 -4.47 54.27 -1.19
N VAL A 81 -4.61 54.94 -0.05
CA VAL A 81 -3.89 54.56 1.18
C VAL A 81 -4.29 53.16 1.67
N LEU A 82 -5.59 52.82 1.67
CA LEU A 82 -6.05 51.50 2.08
C LEU A 82 -5.57 50.39 1.15
N CYS A 83 -5.59 50.61 -0.17
CA CYS A 83 -5.05 49.66 -1.14
C CYS A 83 -3.54 49.47 -0.98
N ALA A 84 -2.78 50.55 -0.74
CA ALA A 84 -1.35 50.47 -0.48
C ALA A 84 -1.05 49.68 0.81
N CYS A 85 -1.80 49.94 1.89
CA CYS A 85 -1.68 49.18 3.14
C CYS A 85 -2.02 47.70 2.95
N ALA A 86 -3.10 47.38 2.22
CA ALA A 86 -3.48 46.00 1.94
C ALA A 86 -2.41 45.27 1.09
N MET A 87 -1.81 45.93 0.10
CA MET A 87 -0.69 45.37 -0.67
C MET A 87 0.53 45.10 0.19
N VAL A 88 0.93 46.05 1.05
CA VAL A 88 2.09 45.88 1.94
C VAL A 88 1.85 44.74 2.93
N LEU A 89 0.65 44.61 3.50
CA LEU A 89 0.30 43.50 4.39
C LEU A 89 0.29 42.15 3.67
N SER A 90 -0.26 42.11 2.45
CA SER A 90 -0.31 40.88 1.64
C SER A 90 1.08 40.43 1.21
N LEU A 91 1.93 41.37 0.76
CA LEU A 91 3.32 41.10 0.41
C LEU A 91 4.15 40.71 1.65
N GLY A 92 3.92 41.35 2.79
CA GLY A 92 4.53 40.97 4.06
C GLY A 92 4.13 39.57 4.52
N ALA A 93 2.85 39.19 4.38
CA ALA A 93 2.36 37.85 4.68
C ALA A 93 2.94 36.80 3.72
N LEU A 94 3.01 37.08 2.42
CA LEU A 94 3.64 36.20 1.43
C LEU A 94 5.14 36.04 1.67
N PHE A 95 5.84 37.13 2.00
CA PHE A 95 7.25 37.10 2.36
C PHE A 95 7.49 36.32 3.66
N HIS A 96 6.63 36.52 4.66
CA HIS A 96 6.69 35.74 5.90
C HIS A 96 6.38 34.27 5.63
N LEU A 97 5.37 33.91 4.84
CA LEU A 97 5.09 32.51 4.46
C LEU A 97 6.25 31.88 3.66
N SER A 98 6.86 32.66 2.75
CA SER A 98 8.02 32.24 1.96
C SER A 98 9.27 31.99 2.83
N LEU A 99 9.57 32.89 3.76
CA LEU A 99 10.72 32.74 4.67
C LEU A 99 10.47 31.78 5.83
N TYR A 100 9.25 31.74 6.36
CA TYR A 100 8.91 30.99 7.57
C TYR A 100 8.86 29.48 7.34
N ASN A 101 8.94 29.01 6.09
CA ASN A 101 8.91 27.57 5.80
C ASN A 101 10.10 27.00 5.02
N HIS A 102 11.15 27.77 4.74
CA HIS A 102 12.37 27.20 4.16
C HIS A 102 13.41 26.80 5.22
N GLY A 103 13.58 27.60 6.27
CA GLY A 103 14.58 27.32 7.32
C GLY A 103 14.15 26.29 8.37
N LYS A 104 12.85 26.13 8.63
CA LYS A 104 12.32 25.13 9.59
C LYS A 104 12.17 23.74 8.97
N ASP A 105 11.82 23.66 7.68
CA ASP A 105 11.59 22.38 6.99
C ASP A 105 12.84 21.82 6.28
N MET A 106 13.87 22.66 6.02
CA MET A 106 15.18 22.20 5.53
C MET A 106 16.26 22.13 6.62
N LYS A 107 15.87 22.08 7.90
CA LYS A 107 16.62 21.19 8.78
C LYS A 107 16.32 19.79 8.27
N ILE A 108 17.09 19.37 7.26
CA ILE A 108 17.53 17.98 7.18
C ILE A 108 18.02 17.72 8.58
N MET A 109 17.14 17.16 9.42
CA MET A 109 17.56 16.48 10.61
C MET A 109 18.55 15.50 10.03
N GLN A 110 19.84 15.81 10.12
CA GLN A 110 20.85 14.79 10.07
C GLN A 110 20.33 13.84 11.13
N HIS A 111 19.69 12.76 10.69
CA HIS A 111 19.30 11.69 11.56
C HIS A 111 20.59 11.42 12.30
N MET A 112 20.63 11.77 13.59
CA MET A 112 21.73 11.35 14.44
C MET A 112 21.52 9.86 14.53
N TYR A 113 22.06 9.14 13.55
CA TYR A 113 22.20 7.72 13.62
C TYR A 113 23.03 7.51 14.87
N SER A 114 22.51 6.74 15.81
CA SER A 114 23.35 6.24 16.90
C SER A 114 24.63 5.69 16.28
N SER A 115 25.77 5.81 16.97
CA SER A 115 27.02 5.18 16.54
C SER A 115 26.92 3.66 16.37
N TYR A 116 25.79 3.07 16.79
CA TYR A 116 25.39 1.70 16.52
C TYR A 116 25.08 1.50 15.04
N ASP A 117 25.90 0.71 14.35
CA ASP A 117 25.55 0.16 13.05
C ASP A 117 24.61 -1.05 13.28
N PRO A 118 23.33 -0.97 12.88
CA PRO A 118 22.40 -2.06 13.07
C PRO A 118 22.76 -3.33 12.27
N LEU A 119 23.76 -3.27 11.39
CA LEU A 119 24.29 -4.42 10.66
C LEU A 119 25.39 -5.18 11.41
N GLU A 120 25.90 -4.67 12.53
CA GLU A 120 26.93 -5.37 13.32
C GLU A 120 26.34 -6.57 14.10
N ASP A 121 25.06 -6.51 14.50
CA ASP A 121 24.37 -7.56 15.27
C ASP A 121 23.36 -8.35 14.42
N CYS A 122 23.74 -8.74 13.19
CA CYS A 122 22.86 -9.56 12.37
C CYS A 122 22.76 -11.00 12.89
N ALA A 123 21.53 -11.48 13.06
CA ALA A 123 21.29 -12.92 13.26
C ALA A 123 21.62 -13.72 11.98
N THR A 124 21.42 -13.10 10.82
CA THR A 124 21.82 -13.59 9.49
C THR A 124 21.99 -12.36 8.59
N PRO A 125 23.04 -12.26 7.77
CA PRO A 125 23.29 -11.12 6.88
C PRO A 125 22.05 -10.64 6.11
N PHE A 126 21.87 -9.32 6.01
CA PHE A 126 20.75 -8.70 5.29
C PHE A 126 20.66 -9.22 3.85
N GLY A 127 19.45 -9.60 3.42
CA GLY A 127 19.19 -10.13 2.08
C GLY A 127 19.55 -11.59 1.85
N GLN A 128 20.10 -12.28 2.85
CA GLN A 128 20.30 -13.73 2.76
C GLN A 128 18.95 -14.47 2.82
N LEU A 129 18.80 -15.51 1.99
CA LEU A 129 17.62 -16.37 1.99
C LEU A 129 17.49 -17.12 3.32
N LEU A 130 16.33 -17.00 3.97
CA LEU A 130 15.97 -17.70 5.20
C LEU A 130 15.20 -19.00 4.92
N GLY A 131 14.35 -18.99 3.90
CA GLY A 131 13.51 -20.12 3.52
C GLY A 131 12.50 -19.71 2.43
N VAL A 132 11.71 -20.68 1.96
CA VAL A 132 10.74 -20.48 0.88
C VAL A 132 9.41 -21.13 1.28
N ALA A 133 8.31 -20.40 1.20
CA ALA A 133 6.98 -20.95 1.42
C ALA A 133 6.05 -20.59 0.26
N ASP A 134 5.36 -21.60 -0.29
CA ASP A 134 4.50 -21.45 -1.47
C ASP A 134 5.22 -20.69 -2.61
N ASP A 135 6.45 -21.11 -2.89
CA ASP A 135 7.38 -20.53 -3.88
C ASP A 135 7.82 -19.08 -3.62
N VAL A 136 7.47 -18.51 -2.47
CA VAL A 136 7.83 -17.12 -2.12
C VAL A 136 9.02 -17.15 -1.14
N PRO A 137 10.17 -16.56 -1.50
CA PRO A 137 11.35 -16.54 -0.64
C PRO A 137 11.21 -15.51 0.48
N ALA A 138 11.63 -15.88 1.68
CA ALA A 138 11.85 -14.99 2.80
C ALA A 138 13.35 -14.69 2.94
N TYR A 139 13.69 -13.41 3.06
CA TYR A 139 15.05 -12.93 3.23
C TYR A 139 15.25 -12.32 4.61
N SER A 140 16.50 -12.35 5.07
CA SER A 140 16.90 -11.76 6.32
C SER A 140 16.81 -10.25 6.27
N ASN A 141 16.21 -9.66 7.29
CA ASN A 141 16.29 -8.22 7.56
C ASN A 141 17.44 -7.87 8.52
N CYS A 142 18.47 -8.72 8.61
CA CYS A 142 19.56 -8.65 9.60
C CYS A 142 19.09 -8.92 11.04
N ASN A 143 18.29 -8.03 11.61
CA ASN A 143 17.67 -8.17 12.93
C ASN A 143 16.27 -7.51 12.93
N THR A 144 15.48 -7.77 13.96
CA THR A 144 14.07 -7.33 13.99
C THR A 144 13.89 -5.81 14.07
N LYS A 145 14.91 -5.09 14.54
CA LYS A 145 14.89 -3.64 14.76
C LYS A 145 15.42 -2.86 13.56
N PHE A 146 16.13 -3.51 12.64
CA PHE A 146 16.64 -2.87 11.44
C PHE A 146 15.49 -2.41 10.54
N SER A 147 15.59 -1.17 10.06
CA SER A 147 14.64 -0.61 9.10
C SER A 147 15.43 -0.14 7.88
N SER A 148 15.15 -0.75 6.73
CA SER A 148 15.76 -0.33 5.47
C SER A 148 15.04 0.87 4.88
N SER A 149 15.78 1.73 4.19
CA SER A 149 15.23 2.77 3.31
C SER A 149 14.95 2.25 1.89
N TYR A 150 15.37 1.02 1.56
CA TYR A 150 15.20 0.45 0.22
C TYR A 150 13.82 -0.15 0.07
N ILE A 151 13.06 0.37 -0.90
CA ILE A 151 11.80 -0.22 -1.33
C ILE A 151 12.06 -1.49 -2.14
N ASN A 152 11.21 -2.49 -1.94
CA ASN A 152 11.25 -3.72 -2.71
C ASN A 152 10.30 -3.66 -3.91
N TYR A 153 10.70 -4.41 -4.93
CA TYR A 153 9.97 -4.58 -6.18
C TYR A 153 9.97 -6.07 -6.51
N VAL A 154 8.84 -6.56 -7.00
CA VAL A 154 8.69 -7.97 -7.38
C VAL A 154 8.13 -8.14 -8.76
N ASN A 155 8.68 -9.11 -9.46
CA ASN A 155 8.17 -9.59 -10.72
C ASN A 155 7.03 -10.59 -10.47
N LEU A 156 5.85 -10.30 -11.01
CA LEU A 156 4.67 -11.16 -10.87
C LEU A 156 4.80 -12.48 -11.64
N MET A 157 5.83 -12.64 -12.47
CA MET A 157 6.10 -13.87 -13.23
C MET A 157 7.21 -14.72 -12.60
N ASP A 158 7.98 -14.18 -11.65
CA ASP A 158 9.08 -14.88 -10.99
C ASP A 158 9.19 -14.42 -9.53
N PRO A 159 8.73 -15.22 -8.55
CA PRO A 159 8.72 -14.83 -7.14
C PRO A 159 10.15 -14.79 -6.55
N MET A 160 11.16 -15.27 -7.27
CA MET A 160 12.57 -15.21 -6.88
C MET A 160 13.25 -13.92 -7.35
N ASP A 161 12.73 -13.25 -8.39
CA ASP A 161 13.19 -11.95 -8.88
C ASP A 161 12.72 -10.82 -7.93
N ASN A 162 13.42 -10.71 -6.80
CA ASN A 162 13.18 -9.73 -5.76
C ASN A 162 14.25 -8.65 -5.78
N GLY A 163 13.81 -7.40 -5.96
CA GLY A 163 14.64 -6.23 -5.72
C GLY A 163 15.27 -5.58 -6.94
N ARG A 164 14.93 -6.03 -8.15
CA ARG A 164 15.17 -5.22 -9.35
C ARG A 164 14.18 -4.07 -9.38
N ARG A 165 14.65 -2.81 -9.43
CA ARG A 165 13.76 -1.67 -9.66
C ARG A 165 13.10 -1.86 -11.02
N GLY A 166 11.76 -1.92 -11.05
CA GLY A 166 11.02 -2.04 -12.30
C GLY A 166 11.24 -0.83 -13.18
N ASP A 167 11.39 -1.06 -14.48
CA ASP A 167 11.18 0.00 -15.47
C ASP A 167 9.69 0.40 -15.41
N PRO A 168 9.33 1.70 -15.39
CA PRO A 168 7.94 2.13 -15.40
C PRO A 168 7.08 1.54 -16.55
N SER A 169 7.70 1.07 -17.64
CA SER A 169 7.04 0.38 -18.75
C SER A 169 6.73 -1.10 -18.47
N GLU A 170 7.34 -1.70 -17.45
CA GLU A 170 7.13 -3.11 -17.09
C GLU A 170 5.91 -3.26 -16.17
N THR A 171 4.77 -3.60 -16.76
CA THR A 171 3.50 -3.83 -16.02
C THR A 171 3.52 -5.04 -15.10
N ARG A 172 4.57 -5.87 -15.18
CA ARG A 172 4.74 -7.10 -14.38
C ARG A 172 5.53 -6.88 -13.10
N VAL A 173 6.16 -5.72 -12.94
CA VAL A 173 6.91 -5.40 -11.73
C VAL A 173 6.09 -4.47 -10.86
N ILE A 174 5.80 -4.90 -9.64
CA ILE A 174 5.05 -4.10 -8.68
C ILE A 174 5.93 -3.72 -7.50
N MET A 175 5.68 -2.53 -6.98
CA MET A 175 6.27 -2.05 -5.74
C MET A 175 5.56 -2.71 -4.55
N THR A 176 6.33 -3.16 -3.55
CA THR A 176 5.77 -3.69 -2.29
C THR A 176 6.07 -2.73 -1.13
N ALA A 177 6.87 -3.15 -0.15
CA ALA A 177 7.22 -2.37 1.02
C ALA A 177 8.75 -2.30 1.19
N TYR A 178 9.24 -1.73 2.29
CA TYR A 178 10.66 -1.72 2.60
C TYR A 178 11.22 -3.14 2.73
N ARG A 179 12.38 -3.38 2.11
CA ARG A 179 13.15 -4.64 2.23
C ARG A 179 13.65 -4.82 3.67
N TYR A 180 13.69 -6.00 4.26
CA TYR A 180 12.89 -7.19 4.03
C TYR A 180 11.90 -7.28 5.19
N SER A 181 11.00 -6.31 5.26
CA SER A 181 10.02 -6.22 6.34
C SER A 181 9.04 -7.39 6.32
N ALA A 182 8.35 -7.61 7.43
CA ALA A 182 7.25 -8.59 7.51
C ALA A 182 6.13 -8.25 6.51
N TYR A 183 5.85 -6.96 6.34
CA TYR A 183 4.82 -6.48 5.41
C TYR A 183 5.23 -6.69 3.94
N ASP A 184 6.50 -6.49 3.59
CA ASP A 184 7.03 -6.84 2.27
C ASP A 184 6.75 -8.31 1.94
N TYR A 185 7.13 -9.24 2.83
CA TYR A 185 6.89 -10.66 2.62
C TYR A 185 5.40 -10.98 2.39
N TYR A 186 4.53 -10.41 3.22
CA TYR A 186 3.09 -10.60 3.09
C TYR A 186 2.54 -10.10 1.75
N MET A 187 2.96 -8.90 1.31
CA MET A 187 2.55 -8.36 0.01
C MET A 187 3.02 -9.25 -1.14
N ARG A 188 4.28 -9.72 -1.10
CA ARG A 188 4.83 -10.63 -2.11
C ARG A 188 4.08 -11.96 -2.16
N TRP A 189 3.80 -12.52 -0.98
CA TRP A 189 3.07 -13.77 -0.88
C TRP A 189 1.66 -13.65 -1.47
N LEU A 190 0.93 -12.57 -1.17
CA LEU A 190 -0.40 -12.33 -1.72
C LEU A 190 -0.36 -12.05 -3.23
N ALA A 191 0.60 -11.26 -3.70
CA ALA A 191 0.74 -10.96 -5.11
C ALA A 191 0.89 -12.26 -5.92
N TRP A 192 1.79 -13.14 -5.48
CA TRP A 192 2.06 -14.43 -6.13
C TRP A 192 0.89 -15.42 -5.98
N ASN A 193 0.43 -15.67 -4.76
CA ASN A 193 -0.53 -16.75 -4.49
C ASN A 193 -2.00 -16.36 -4.71
N ARG A 194 -2.32 -15.07 -4.73
CA ARG A 194 -3.69 -14.55 -4.77
C ARG A 194 -3.93 -13.50 -5.84
N GLY A 195 -2.89 -12.97 -6.48
CA GLY A 195 -3.02 -11.93 -7.51
C GLY A 195 -3.60 -10.62 -6.96
N VAL A 196 -3.49 -10.39 -5.64
CA VAL A 196 -3.96 -9.18 -4.97
C VAL A 196 -2.89 -8.67 -4.03
N ILE A 197 -2.92 -7.38 -3.72
CA ILE A 197 -2.08 -6.77 -2.68
C ILE A 197 -2.90 -5.82 -1.82
N PRO A 198 -2.58 -5.67 -0.52
CA PRO A 198 -3.17 -4.63 0.31
C PRO A 198 -2.75 -3.26 -0.22
N ARG A 199 -3.63 -2.26 -0.11
CA ARG A 199 -3.22 -0.87 -0.32
C ARG A 199 -2.15 -0.48 0.70
N LEU A 200 -1.21 0.37 0.28
CA LEU A 200 -0.11 0.81 1.14
C LEU A 200 -0.69 1.52 2.38
N VAL A 201 -0.19 1.11 3.54
CA VAL A 201 -0.46 1.73 4.84
C VAL A 201 0.87 2.13 5.46
N GLU A 202 0.86 3.10 6.36
CA GLU A 202 2.10 3.61 6.97
C GLU A 202 2.72 2.61 7.94
N ASN A 203 1.91 1.79 8.63
CA ASN A 203 2.38 0.76 9.56
C ASN A 203 1.46 -0.47 9.64
N THR A 204 1.99 -1.59 10.17
CA THR A 204 1.28 -2.88 10.26
C THR A 204 0.02 -2.81 11.13
N ASN A 205 -0.03 -1.94 12.14
CA ASN A 205 -1.23 -1.80 12.99
C ASN A 205 -2.41 -1.16 12.25
N GLN A 206 -2.15 -0.25 11.31
CA GLN A 206 -3.19 0.32 10.46
C GLN A 206 -3.86 -0.76 9.59
N LEU A 207 -3.17 -1.90 9.37
CA LEU A 207 -3.76 -3.01 8.62
C LEU A 207 -5.06 -3.50 9.26
N TRP A 208 -5.17 -3.45 10.59
CA TRP A 208 -6.33 -3.94 11.32
C TRP A 208 -7.62 -3.13 11.11
N ARG A 209 -7.55 -1.93 10.51
CA ARG A 209 -8.68 -0.98 10.50
C ARG A 209 -9.17 -0.56 9.12
N LYS A 210 -8.30 -0.48 8.12
CA LYS A 210 -8.58 0.27 6.87
C LYS A 210 -7.96 -0.35 5.62
N VAL A 211 -7.82 -1.67 5.58
CA VAL A 211 -7.25 -2.33 4.40
C VAL A 211 -8.36 -2.81 3.48
N ASP A 212 -8.24 -2.38 2.24
CA ASP A 212 -8.80 -3.07 1.09
C ASP A 212 -7.64 -3.63 0.25
N PHE A 213 -7.96 -4.67 -0.51
CA PHE A 213 -7.03 -5.28 -1.44
C PHE A 213 -7.39 -4.89 -2.87
N PHE A 214 -6.40 -4.82 -3.75
CA PHE A 214 -6.63 -4.59 -5.17
C PHE A 214 -5.78 -5.56 -6.00
N ASN A 215 -6.19 -5.80 -7.24
CA ASN A 215 -5.43 -6.60 -8.18
C ASN A 215 -4.58 -5.67 -9.06
N PRO A 216 -3.24 -5.77 -9.03
CA PRO A 216 -2.38 -4.90 -9.83
C PRO A 216 -2.56 -5.10 -11.35
N ALA A 217 -3.06 -6.25 -11.79
CA ALA A 217 -3.39 -6.53 -13.18
C ALA A 217 -4.83 -6.15 -13.59
N LYS A 218 -5.70 -5.84 -12.62
CA LYS A 218 -7.10 -5.38 -12.81
C LYS A 218 -7.43 -4.30 -11.80
N THR A 219 -6.89 -3.12 -12.04
CA THR A 219 -6.90 -2.02 -11.07
C THR A 219 -8.31 -1.56 -10.68
N GLU A 220 -9.31 -1.78 -11.54
CA GLU A 220 -10.71 -1.46 -11.30
C GLU A 220 -11.40 -2.34 -10.25
N GLN A 221 -10.84 -3.52 -9.98
CA GLN A 221 -11.40 -4.49 -9.05
C GLN A 221 -10.69 -4.42 -7.69
N ASP A 222 -11.49 -4.17 -6.65
CA ASP A 222 -11.03 -4.21 -5.27
C ASP A 222 -11.69 -5.38 -4.52
N TRP A 223 -11.11 -5.79 -3.39
CA TRP A 223 -11.63 -6.81 -2.48
C TRP A 223 -11.64 -6.26 -1.06
N SER A 224 -12.71 -6.53 -0.32
CA SER A 224 -12.79 -6.15 1.08
C SER A 224 -11.82 -6.94 1.95
N ALA A 225 -11.50 -6.44 3.12
CA ALA A 225 -10.88 -7.22 4.19
C ALA A 225 -11.94 -7.76 5.17
N VAL A 226 -11.67 -8.95 5.68
CA VAL A 226 -12.41 -9.57 6.78
C VAL A 226 -11.48 -9.64 7.99
N TYR A 227 -11.94 -9.09 9.11
CA TYR A 227 -11.21 -9.07 10.37
C TYR A 227 -11.87 -10.01 11.37
N ILE A 228 -11.09 -10.90 11.98
CA ILE A 228 -11.55 -11.85 13.00
C ILE A 228 -10.66 -11.64 14.22
N ALA A 229 -11.20 -11.04 15.28
CA ALA A 229 -10.41 -10.75 16.46
C ALA A 229 -9.88 -12.03 17.11
N ASN A 230 -8.74 -11.96 17.77
CA ASN A 230 -8.32 -13.03 18.66
C ASN A 230 -9.33 -13.10 19.82
N HIS A 231 -9.74 -14.31 20.22
CA HIS A 231 -10.86 -14.52 21.14
C HIS A 231 -12.24 -14.08 20.60
N GLU A 232 -12.45 -14.10 19.27
CA GLU A 232 -13.77 -13.86 18.70
C GLU A 232 -14.77 -14.94 19.16
N ARG A 233 -15.91 -14.48 19.70
CA ARG A 233 -16.97 -15.35 20.20
C ARG A 233 -17.73 -15.98 19.04
N ALA A 234 -17.98 -17.28 19.13
CA ALA A 234 -18.79 -18.05 18.19
C ALA A 234 -19.86 -18.85 18.93
N THR A 235 -21.12 -18.63 18.57
CA THR A 235 -22.32 -19.22 19.17
C THR A 235 -22.79 -20.46 18.42
N ASN A 236 -22.50 -20.56 17.13
CA ASN A 236 -22.94 -21.66 16.27
C ASN A 236 -21.79 -22.27 15.45
N VAL A 237 -22.08 -23.37 14.75
CA VAL A 237 -21.09 -24.14 13.99
C VAL A 237 -20.53 -23.35 12.79
N ASP A 238 -21.35 -22.51 12.16
CA ASP A 238 -20.93 -21.71 11.01
C ASP A 238 -19.98 -20.59 11.41
N GLU A 239 -20.25 -19.91 12.52
CA GLU A 239 -19.34 -18.94 13.15
C GLU A 239 -18.02 -19.62 13.55
N ARG A 240 -18.06 -20.82 14.13
CA ARG A 240 -16.83 -21.57 14.46
C ARG A 240 -16.03 -21.92 13.21
N LYS A 241 -16.71 -22.32 12.13
CA LYS A 241 -16.07 -22.58 10.82
C LYS A 241 -15.50 -21.30 10.21
N PHE A 242 -16.16 -20.15 10.41
CA PHE A 242 -15.71 -18.85 9.95
C PHE A 242 -14.45 -18.37 10.67
N ASN A 243 -14.47 -18.44 12.00
CA ASN A 243 -13.40 -18.02 12.91
C ASN A 243 -12.18 -18.95 12.90
N ALA A 244 -12.33 -20.19 12.46
CA ALA A 244 -11.20 -21.13 12.39
C ALA A 244 -10.12 -20.69 11.38
N PRO A 245 -8.83 -20.94 11.67
CA PRO A 245 -7.70 -20.61 10.81
C PRO A 245 -7.80 -21.28 9.44
N ARG A 246 -7.33 -20.57 8.42
CA ARG A 246 -7.25 -21.03 7.03
C ARG A 246 -5.92 -20.61 6.40
N ARG A 247 -5.48 -21.37 5.40
CA ARG A 247 -4.36 -20.95 4.53
C ARG A 247 -4.69 -19.59 3.88
N ALA A 248 -3.68 -18.74 3.77
CA ALA A 248 -3.73 -17.34 3.32
C ALA A 248 -4.33 -16.34 4.31
N ASP A 249 -4.65 -16.76 5.54
CA ASP A 249 -4.95 -15.82 6.62
C ASP A 249 -3.69 -15.05 6.99
N ALA A 250 -3.82 -13.76 7.28
CA ALA A 250 -2.76 -12.93 7.82
C ALA A 250 -2.94 -12.80 9.34
N ILE A 251 -2.00 -13.33 10.11
CA ILE A 251 -1.95 -13.17 11.57
C ILE A 251 -1.32 -11.82 11.88
N ILE A 252 -2.04 -10.96 12.59
CA ILE A 252 -1.58 -9.62 12.97
C ILE A 252 -1.19 -9.62 14.45
N PHE A 253 -0.01 -9.10 14.75
CA PHE A 253 0.54 -9.01 16.11
C PHE A 253 0.55 -7.56 16.59
N HIS A 254 0.30 -7.37 17.87
CA HIS A 254 0.46 -6.07 18.52
C HIS A 254 1.92 -5.62 18.47
N MET A 255 2.13 -4.29 18.47
CA MET A 255 3.43 -3.69 18.77
C MET A 255 3.94 -4.16 20.12
N ASN A 256 5.22 -4.47 20.17
CA ASN A 256 5.97 -4.72 21.40
C ASN A 256 7.33 -4.05 21.24
N GLU A 257 7.60 -3.00 22.01
CA GLU A 257 8.81 -2.17 21.89
C GLU A 257 10.10 -2.98 21.94
N SER A 258 10.13 -4.05 22.74
CA SER A 258 11.33 -4.87 22.91
C SER A 258 11.58 -5.84 21.75
N ALA A 259 10.51 -6.41 21.18
CA ALA A 259 10.61 -7.53 20.24
C ALA A 259 10.19 -7.16 18.81
N ILE A 260 9.08 -6.44 18.64
CA ILE A 260 8.47 -6.09 17.35
C ILE A 260 7.89 -4.65 17.44
N PRO A 261 8.74 -3.61 17.45
CA PRO A 261 8.32 -2.25 17.77
C PRO A 261 7.30 -1.69 16.78
N ALA A 262 7.30 -2.12 15.51
CA ALA A 262 6.32 -1.70 14.50
C ALA A 262 5.10 -2.63 14.38
N GLY A 263 4.94 -3.59 15.30
CA GLY A 263 4.00 -4.70 15.16
C GLY A 263 4.54 -5.77 14.20
N HIS A 264 3.72 -6.76 13.88
CA HIS A 264 4.15 -7.85 13.00
C HIS A 264 2.98 -8.45 12.21
N ILE A 265 3.31 -9.09 11.08
CA ILE A 265 2.37 -9.81 10.23
C ILE A 265 3.00 -11.10 9.74
N ALA A 266 2.26 -12.20 9.82
CA ALA A 266 2.68 -13.49 9.31
C ALA A 266 1.56 -14.11 8.47
N VAL A 267 1.90 -14.81 7.39
CA VAL A 267 0.90 -15.48 6.56
C VAL A 267 0.79 -16.96 6.92
N VAL A 268 -0.44 -17.44 7.07
CA VAL A 268 -0.72 -18.86 7.30
C VAL A 268 -0.54 -19.63 6.00
N VAL A 269 0.46 -20.52 5.96
CA VAL A 269 0.78 -21.34 4.78
C VAL A 269 0.18 -22.74 4.88
N ARG A 270 -0.02 -23.24 6.10
CA ARG A 270 -0.61 -24.56 6.35
C ARG A 270 -1.36 -24.59 7.69
N VAL A 271 -2.45 -25.36 7.74
CA VAL A 271 -3.25 -25.59 8.95
C VAL A 271 -3.51 -27.08 9.09
N GLU A 272 -3.21 -27.64 10.25
CA GLU A 272 -3.41 -29.05 10.56
C GLU A 272 -4.18 -29.24 11.87
N ASP A 273 -4.78 -30.42 12.04
CA ASP A 273 -5.34 -30.82 13.33
C ASP A 273 -4.20 -31.00 14.34
N ASP A 274 -4.37 -30.44 15.53
CA ASP A 274 -3.44 -30.65 16.65
C ASP A 274 -3.84 -31.92 17.41
N ARG A 275 -3.35 -33.07 16.93
CA ARG A 275 -3.71 -34.39 17.48
C ARG A 275 -3.28 -34.55 18.94
N GLU A 276 -2.14 -33.96 19.30
CA GLU A 276 -1.60 -34.00 20.65
C GLU A 276 -2.48 -33.18 21.59
N ALA A 277 -2.83 -31.94 21.21
CA ALA A 277 -3.71 -31.11 22.02
C ALA A 277 -5.16 -31.63 22.10
N ALA A 278 -5.59 -32.46 21.15
CA ALA A 278 -6.91 -33.10 21.17
C ALA A 278 -6.97 -34.31 22.13
N GLY A 279 -5.83 -34.83 22.60
CA GLY A 279 -5.75 -35.94 23.56
C GLY A 279 -5.93 -37.34 22.97
N SER A 280 -6.99 -37.59 22.19
CA SER A 280 -7.21 -38.90 21.53
C SER A 280 -7.84 -38.78 20.13
N PRO A 281 -7.71 -39.82 19.28
CA PRO A 281 -8.35 -39.85 17.95
C PRO A 281 -9.89 -39.75 18.00
N GLU A 282 -10.52 -40.38 18.98
CA GLU A 282 -11.98 -40.36 19.18
C GLU A 282 -12.45 -38.96 19.59
N GLU A 283 -11.71 -38.33 20.49
CA GLU A 283 -12.00 -36.97 20.95
C GLU A 283 -11.80 -35.96 19.81
N LEU A 284 -10.72 -36.10 19.03
CA LEU A 284 -10.51 -35.31 17.83
C LEU A 284 -11.69 -35.45 16.86
N LYS A 285 -12.18 -36.67 16.62
CA LYS A 285 -13.34 -36.91 15.75
C LYS A 285 -14.60 -36.20 16.29
N ARG A 286 -14.84 -36.27 17.60
CA ARG A 286 -15.95 -35.58 18.28
C ARG A 286 -15.84 -34.06 18.13
N LEU A 287 -14.68 -33.49 18.43
CA LEU A 287 -14.40 -32.05 18.31
C LEU A 287 -14.48 -31.55 16.86
N LYS A 288 -14.08 -32.38 15.88
CA LYS A 288 -14.22 -32.05 14.44
C LYS A 288 -15.68 -31.90 14.03
N LYS A 289 -16.57 -32.76 14.52
CA LYS A 289 -18.03 -32.64 14.27
C LYS A 289 -18.59 -31.31 14.78
N MET A 290 -18.07 -30.81 15.90
CA MET A 290 -18.50 -29.54 16.51
C MET A 290 -17.71 -28.31 16.06
N ARG A 291 -16.69 -28.49 15.18
CA ARG A 291 -15.72 -27.46 14.77
C ARG A 291 -14.92 -26.83 15.92
N LEU A 292 -14.62 -27.62 16.95
CA LEU A 292 -13.89 -27.20 18.16
C LEU A 292 -12.52 -27.85 18.32
N HIS A 293 -12.03 -28.58 17.31
CA HIS A 293 -10.73 -29.25 17.39
C HIS A 293 -9.59 -28.21 17.41
N PRO A 294 -8.57 -28.41 18.25
CA PRO A 294 -7.38 -27.58 18.24
C PRO A 294 -6.60 -27.78 16.93
N ARG A 295 -5.86 -26.76 16.53
CA ARG A 295 -5.13 -26.73 15.24
C ARG A 295 -3.72 -26.19 15.40
N ARG A 296 -2.81 -26.77 14.63
CA ARG A 296 -1.47 -26.24 14.38
C ARG A 296 -1.52 -25.33 13.17
N VAL A 297 -1.03 -24.11 13.31
CA VAL A 297 -1.08 -23.06 12.29
C VAL A 297 0.35 -22.72 11.92
N PHE A 298 0.79 -23.20 10.76
CA PHE A 298 2.13 -22.96 10.24
C PHE A 298 2.13 -21.62 9.53
N VAL A 299 3.02 -20.74 9.95
CA VAL A 299 3.14 -19.39 9.40
C VAL A 299 4.48 -19.19 8.72
N ALA A 300 4.50 -18.35 7.69
CA ALA A 300 5.70 -17.87 7.06
C ALA A 300 5.75 -16.33 7.19
N GLU A 301 6.92 -15.80 7.52
CA GLU A 301 7.11 -14.37 7.75
C GLU A 301 8.58 -13.95 7.55
N GLN A 302 8.82 -12.66 7.34
CA GLN A 302 10.15 -12.04 7.39
C GLN A 302 10.26 -11.11 8.59
N ASN A 303 11.48 -10.73 8.93
CA ASN A 303 11.76 -9.79 10.02
C ASN A 303 11.28 -10.31 11.38
N TYR A 304 11.32 -11.63 11.58
CA TYR A 304 11.12 -12.26 12.89
C TYR A 304 12.25 -13.24 13.16
N LYS A 305 13.04 -13.01 14.21
CA LYS A 305 14.28 -13.73 14.58
C LYS A 305 15.40 -13.70 13.53
N ASN A 306 15.10 -13.54 12.24
CA ASN A 306 16.03 -13.42 11.12
C ASN A 306 17.06 -14.57 11.06
N LYS A 307 16.57 -15.81 11.22
CA LYS A 307 17.37 -17.04 11.14
C LYS A 307 16.84 -17.96 10.03
N PRO A 308 17.69 -18.79 9.39
CA PRO A 308 17.24 -19.77 8.41
C PRO A 308 16.18 -20.71 9.02
N TRP A 309 15.17 -21.07 8.22
CA TRP A 309 14.06 -21.92 8.68
C TRP A 309 14.47 -23.39 8.81
N GLY A 310 15.59 -23.79 8.18
CA GLY A 310 16.06 -25.17 8.07
C GLY A 310 15.79 -25.75 6.68
N GLU A 311 16.59 -26.76 6.28
CA GLU A 311 16.75 -27.21 4.90
C GLU A 311 15.47 -27.75 4.21
N GLU A 312 14.40 -28.02 4.97
CA GLU A 312 13.15 -28.57 4.44
C GLU A 312 11.89 -27.83 4.96
N ARG A 313 12.07 -26.75 5.70
CA ARG A 313 10.92 -26.03 6.28
C ARG A 313 10.41 -24.98 5.32
N ASN A 314 9.15 -25.12 4.94
CA ASN A 314 8.38 -24.12 4.19
C ASN A 314 7.55 -23.21 5.10
N PHE A 315 8.02 -22.97 6.33
CA PHE A 315 7.37 -22.11 7.33
C PHE A 315 8.42 -21.63 8.34
N SER A 316 8.22 -20.45 8.93
CA SER A 316 9.10 -19.87 9.95
C SER A 316 8.84 -20.48 11.33
N ARG A 317 7.57 -20.61 11.72
CA ARG A 317 7.14 -21.14 13.02
C ARG A 317 5.71 -21.69 13.00
N VAL A 318 5.32 -22.32 14.12
CA VAL A 318 4.00 -22.91 14.33
C VAL A 318 3.31 -22.22 15.50
N LEU A 319 2.11 -21.70 15.26
CA LEU A 319 1.21 -21.19 16.28
C LEU A 319 0.18 -22.27 16.62
N HIS A 320 -0.43 -22.19 17.80
CA HIS A 320 -1.53 -23.07 18.19
C HIS A 320 -2.84 -22.30 18.21
N PHE A 321 -3.86 -22.82 17.55
CA PHE A 321 -5.22 -22.30 17.63
C PHE A 321 -6.08 -23.23 18.48
N LYS A 322 -6.77 -22.67 19.47
CA LYS A 322 -7.54 -23.39 20.48
C LYS A 322 -8.93 -22.78 20.61
N TRP A 323 -9.84 -23.57 21.18
CA TRP A 323 -11.16 -23.12 21.58
C TRP A 323 -11.28 -23.17 23.10
N ARG A 324 -12.01 -22.21 23.67
CA ARG A 324 -12.42 -22.22 25.07
C ARG A 324 -13.92 -21.97 25.16
N ALA A 325 -14.62 -22.75 25.98
CA ALA A 325 -16.01 -22.49 26.29
C ALA A 325 -16.13 -21.23 27.15
N VAL A 326 -17.05 -20.34 26.79
CA VAL A 326 -17.37 -19.10 27.53
C VAL A 326 -18.76 -19.17 28.14
N SER A 327 -19.65 -19.91 27.49
CA SER A 327 -20.95 -20.34 28.01
C SER A 327 -21.26 -21.73 27.48
N GLU A 328 -22.41 -22.29 27.87
CA GLU A 328 -22.87 -23.60 27.37
C GLU A 328 -22.94 -23.68 25.83
N THR A 329 -23.27 -22.56 25.19
CA THR A 329 -23.45 -22.48 23.74
C THR A 329 -22.32 -21.76 23.01
N ALA A 330 -21.59 -20.86 23.68
CA ALA A 330 -20.61 -20.00 23.05
C ALA A 330 -19.16 -20.40 23.37
N HIS A 331 -18.32 -20.33 22.34
CA HIS A 331 -16.90 -20.64 22.42
C HIS A 331 -16.09 -19.50 21.80
N GLU A 332 -14.91 -19.24 22.35
CA GLU A 332 -13.95 -18.29 21.80
C GLU A 332 -12.78 -19.03 21.17
N GLY A 333 -12.47 -18.69 19.92
CA GLY A 333 -11.32 -19.21 19.20
C GLY A 333 -10.12 -18.27 19.40
N TYR A 334 -8.95 -18.81 19.74
CA TYR A 334 -7.78 -17.98 20.00
C TYR A 334 -6.47 -18.62 19.57
N TYR A 335 -5.54 -17.77 19.16
CA TYR A 335 -4.17 -18.13 18.80
C TYR A 335 -3.24 -17.98 20.00
N VAL A 336 -2.31 -18.90 20.12
CA VAL A 336 -1.21 -18.89 21.09
C VAL A 336 0.09 -18.88 20.30
N ASP A 337 0.86 -17.81 20.50
CA ASP A 337 2.20 -17.66 19.97
C ASP A 337 3.20 -18.37 20.89
N PRO A 338 4.10 -19.23 20.36
CA PRO A 338 5.06 -19.97 21.19
C PRO A 338 6.10 -19.06 21.86
N ASP A 339 6.31 -17.86 21.32
CA ASP A 339 7.26 -16.88 21.84
C ASP A 339 6.56 -15.81 22.70
N GLY A 340 5.27 -16.00 23.01
CA GLY A 340 4.50 -15.12 23.89
C GLY A 340 4.08 -13.79 23.26
N LEU A 341 4.19 -13.63 21.93
CA LEU A 341 3.73 -12.41 21.27
C LEU A 341 2.21 -12.29 21.29
N ARG A 342 1.72 -11.08 21.56
CA ARG A 342 0.28 -10.80 21.63
C ARG A 342 -0.31 -10.67 20.22
N ILE A 343 -1.18 -11.60 19.86
CA ILE A 343 -1.90 -11.62 18.57
C ILE A 343 -3.17 -10.77 18.68
N MET A 344 -3.35 -9.84 17.74
CA MET A 344 -4.57 -9.02 17.60
C MET A 344 -5.73 -9.85 17.03
N GLY A 345 -5.43 -10.65 16.00
CA GLY A 345 -6.41 -11.45 15.29
C GLY A 345 -5.92 -11.80 13.89
N VAL A 346 -6.88 -12.06 13.02
CA VAL A 346 -6.66 -12.46 11.63
C VAL A 346 -7.30 -11.48 10.68
N MET A 347 -6.53 -11.09 9.67
CA MET A 347 -7.04 -10.40 8.48
C MET A 347 -7.10 -11.40 7.31
N ARG A 348 -8.20 -11.38 6.57
CA ARG A 348 -8.45 -12.29 5.45
C ARG A 348 -8.96 -11.49 4.24
N VAL A 349 -8.51 -11.87 3.04
CA VAL A 349 -9.09 -11.33 1.80
C VAL A 349 -10.55 -11.75 1.72
N GLY A 350 -11.43 -10.77 1.65
CA GLY A 350 -12.87 -10.90 1.64
C GLY A 350 -13.43 -11.10 0.23
N LYS A 351 -14.60 -10.50 -0.01
CA LYS A 351 -15.32 -10.61 -1.28
C LYS A 351 -14.84 -9.54 -2.24
N ALA A 352 -14.93 -9.82 -3.54
CA ALA A 352 -14.82 -8.80 -4.58
C ALA A 352 -15.87 -7.71 -4.32
N MET A 353 -15.42 -6.45 -4.32
CA MET A 353 -16.28 -5.28 -4.23
C MET A 353 -16.84 -4.93 -5.63
N PRO A 354 -17.88 -4.10 -5.73
CA PRO A 354 -18.26 -3.54 -7.02
C PRO A 354 -17.05 -2.91 -7.70
N LEU A 355 -16.98 -3.04 -9.04
CA LEU A 355 -15.93 -2.37 -9.81
C LEU A 355 -15.96 -0.88 -9.47
N ARG A 356 -14.79 -0.29 -9.24
CA ARG A 356 -14.71 1.15 -9.11
C ARG A 356 -15.27 1.74 -10.39
N ALA A 357 -16.20 2.69 -10.26
CA ALA A 357 -16.57 3.51 -11.39
C ALA A 357 -15.28 4.18 -11.86
N THR A 358 -14.71 3.71 -12.97
CA THR A 358 -13.71 4.47 -13.69
C THR A 358 -14.42 5.75 -14.09
N PRO A 359 -13.98 6.94 -13.60
CA PRO A 359 -14.39 8.18 -14.24
C PRO A 359 -14.15 7.98 -15.73
N ASP A 360 -15.14 8.29 -16.55
CA ASP A 360 -14.93 8.26 -17.99
C ASP A 360 -13.71 9.18 -18.25
N PRO A 361 -12.63 8.68 -18.86
CA PRO A 361 -11.45 9.51 -19.12
C PRO A 361 -11.79 10.75 -19.95
N TYR A 362 -12.88 10.74 -20.71
CA TYR A 362 -13.40 11.93 -21.37
C TYR A 362 -14.09 12.88 -20.40
N GLN A 363 -14.77 12.39 -19.38
CA GLN A 363 -15.43 13.19 -18.36
C GLN A 363 -14.40 13.87 -17.44
N GLU A 364 -13.32 13.18 -17.08
CA GLU A 364 -12.19 13.78 -16.35
C GLU A 364 -11.49 14.87 -17.20
N ALA A 365 -11.32 14.64 -18.50
CA ALA A 365 -10.76 15.64 -19.42
C ALA A 365 -11.70 16.83 -19.67
N LEU A 366 -13.01 16.61 -19.66
CA LEU A 366 -14.03 17.67 -19.78
C LEU A 366 -14.15 18.49 -18.49
N GLU A 367 -13.95 17.85 -17.32
CA GLU A 367 -13.94 18.51 -16.02
C GLU A 367 -12.62 19.30 -15.81
N MET A 368 -11.47 18.76 -16.22
CA MET A 368 -10.18 19.48 -16.23
C MET A 368 -10.14 20.66 -17.22
N GLY A 369 -11.02 20.69 -18.22
CA GLY A 369 -11.12 21.78 -19.20
C GLY A 369 -11.88 23.00 -18.71
N ASN A 370 -12.43 22.98 -17.49
CA ASN A 370 -13.30 24.03 -16.96
C ASN A 370 -12.70 24.78 -15.75
N ASP A 371 -11.44 24.50 -15.42
CA ASP A 371 -10.63 25.32 -14.52
C ASP A 371 -10.29 26.61 -15.28
N GLY A 372 -11.23 27.56 -15.29
CA GLY A 372 -11.25 28.74 -16.15
C GLY A 372 -10.12 29.76 -15.94
N ASP A 373 -8.89 29.37 -16.22
CA ASP A 373 -7.73 30.24 -16.43
C ASP A 373 -7.21 30.06 -17.87
N LEU A 374 -7.88 30.72 -18.81
CA LEU A 374 -7.29 31.23 -20.05
C LEU A 374 -7.76 32.67 -20.30
#